data_AF-A0A1M7AQZ6-F1
#
_entry.id   AF-A0A1M7AQZ6-F1
#
_cell.length_a   1.000
_cell.length_b   1.000
_cell.length_c   1.000
_cell.angle_alpha   90.00
_cell.angle_beta   90.00
_cell.angle_gamma   90.00
#
_symmetry.space_group_name_H-M   'P 1'
#
loop_
_entity.id
_entity.type
_entity.pdbx_description
1 polymer ?
#
loop_
_entity_poly.entity_id
_entity_poly.type
_entity_poly.pdbx_seq_one_letter_code
_entity_poly.pdbx_strand_id
1 'polypeptide(L)'
;MMNEQKYRESKIVETLWSMSSDFSELSFMEEYSSDEAKQEENYIYKEMELEGNFEHKAKTVYKLIIAYLETSNLKEYLADFKTEFATLFTDKREDLFDKGLDNGSGEMYSKTVSKLWHFLSPFEFSQQSYIDKLLKQTGVTYLERILRNTQVIINETNVKPTSEPQVYNAAKFVVKSVFPSALEPTSGFFKSFKNYNPDILIPEIHTAVEYKYADTKTKLKAQIDQVVADTKGYTGDTNYEIFYAVFYVIDDFWGIDKFETVWKEMEFPKNWKGIYIIGKK
;
A
#
# COMPACT_ATOMS: atom_id res chain seq x y z
N MET A 1 -0.31 24.56 -1.94
CA MET A 1 -0.72 24.26 -3.33
C MET A 1 -0.29 22.87 -3.80
N MET A 2 0.98 22.57 -4.12
CA MET A 2 1.34 21.24 -4.67
C MET A 2 1.04 20.03 -3.75
N ASN A 3 1.08 20.24 -2.42
CA ASN A 3 0.74 19.19 -1.44
C ASN A 3 -0.78 18.96 -1.30
N GLU A 4 -1.59 20.01 -1.47
CA GLU A 4 -3.05 19.92 -1.37
C GLU A 4 -3.68 19.30 -2.61
N GLN A 5 -3.09 19.54 -3.79
CA GLN A 5 -3.55 18.92 -5.03
C GLN A 5 -3.30 17.41 -5.01
N LYS A 6 -2.07 16.96 -4.68
CA LYS A 6 -1.77 15.52 -4.54
C LYS A 6 -2.64 14.84 -3.48
N TYR A 7 -2.91 15.52 -2.37
CA TYR A 7 -3.84 15.02 -1.36
C TYR A 7 -5.25 14.83 -1.94
N ARG A 8 -5.74 15.77 -2.74
CA ARG A 8 -7.06 15.69 -3.38
C ARG A 8 -7.13 14.56 -4.41
N GLU A 9 -6.11 14.43 -5.24
CA GLU A 9 -5.97 13.33 -6.21
C GLU A 9 -6.05 11.97 -5.49
N SER A 10 -5.27 11.78 -4.42
CA SER A 10 -5.33 10.57 -3.58
C SER A 10 -6.72 10.34 -2.98
N LYS A 11 -7.37 11.39 -2.48
CA LYS A 11 -8.71 11.28 -1.88
C LYS A 11 -9.79 10.95 -2.88
N ILE A 12 -9.72 11.46 -4.12
CA ILE A 12 -10.63 11.07 -5.19
C ILE A 12 -10.53 9.56 -5.43
N VAL A 13 -9.30 9.07 -5.65
CA VAL A 13 -9.02 7.66 -5.91
C VAL A 13 -9.48 6.77 -4.75
N GLU A 14 -9.09 7.08 -3.52
CA GLU A 14 -9.51 6.34 -2.31
C GLU A 14 -11.03 6.27 -2.17
N THR A 15 -11.73 7.37 -2.43
CA THR A 15 -13.19 7.44 -2.31
C THR A 15 -13.86 6.59 -3.38
N LEU A 16 -13.41 6.66 -4.64
CA LEU A 16 -13.94 5.83 -5.73
C LEU A 16 -13.75 4.34 -5.47
N TRP A 17 -12.60 3.93 -4.94
CA TRP A 17 -12.38 2.53 -4.56
C TRP A 17 -13.26 2.08 -3.40
N SER A 18 -13.43 2.92 -2.39
CA SER A 18 -14.36 2.61 -1.30
C SER A 18 -15.79 2.50 -1.80
N MET A 19 -16.20 3.32 -2.76
CA MET A 19 -17.52 3.18 -3.40
C MET A 19 -17.66 1.86 -4.16
N SER A 20 -16.64 1.43 -4.92
CA SER A 20 -16.66 0.11 -5.55
C SER A 20 -16.84 -1.01 -4.53
N SER A 21 -16.14 -0.93 -3.40
CA SER A 21 -16.25 -1.93 -2.32
C SER A 21 -17.66 -1.99 -1.73
N ASP A 22 -18.25 -0.83 -1.38
CA ASP A 22 -19.61 -0.77 -0.85
C ASP A 22 -20.61 -1.38 -1.86
N PHE A 23 -20.43 -1.07 -3.16
CA PHE A 23 -21.31 -1.57 -4.21
C PHE A 23 -21.17 -3.07 -4.45
N SER A 24 -19.96 -3.61 -4.41
CA SER A 24 -19.73 -5.06 -4.49
C SER A 24 -20.39 -5.78 -3.33
N GLU A 25 -20.35 -5.21 -2.11
CA GLU A 25 -21.02 -5.77 -0.96
C GLU A 25 -22.55 -5.73 -1.10
N LEU A 26 -23.11 -4.60 -1.56
CA LEU A 26 -24.54 -4.49 -1.88
C LEU A 26 -24.97 -5.52 -2.94
N SER A 27 -24.20 -5.66 -4.01
CA SER A 27 -24.48 -6.62 -5.09
C SER A 27 -24.44 -8.06 -4.59
N PHE A 28 -23.44 -8.39 -3.77
CA PHE A 28 -23.32 -9.71 -3.16
C PHE A 28 -24.49 -10.00 -2.21
N MET A 29 -24.88 -9.03 -1.39
CA MET A 29 -26.03 -9.16 -0.50
C MET A 29 -27.32 -9.39 -1.30
N GLU A 30 -27.54 -8.64 -2.38
CA GLU A 30 -28.70 -8.78 -3.27
C GLU A 30 -28.74 -10.16 -3.94
N GLU A 31 -27.60 -10.66 -4.44
CA GLU A 31 -27.52 -11.90 -5.23
C GLU A 31 -27.57 -13.16 -4.36
N TYR A 32 -26.92 -13.17 -3.19
CA TYR A 32 -26.69 -14.40 -2.42
C TYR A 32 -27.56 -14.54 -1.16
N SER A 33 -28.36 -13.53 -0.81
CA SER A 33 -29.28 -13.63 0.33
C SER A 33 -30.64 -14.19 -0.10
N SER A 34 -31.20 -15.12 0.69
CA SER A 34 -32.57 -15.62 0.47
C SER A 34 -33.61 -14.51 0.71
N ASP A 35 -34.80 -14.65 0.13
CA ASP A 35 -35.90 -13.69 0.32
C ASP A 35 -36.30 -13.53 1.80
N GLU A 36 -36.14 -14.60 2.59
CA GLU A 36 -36.35 -14.59 4.04
C GLU A 36 -35.27 -13.77 4.75
N ALA A 37 -34.00 -13.95 4.39
CA ALA A 37 -32.88 -13.20 4.96
C ALA A 37 -32.98 -11.70 4.64
N LYS A 38 -33.48 -11.34 3.45
CA LYS A 38 -33.71 -9.94 3.03
C LYS A 38 -34.75 -9.20 3.88
N GLN A 39 -35.62 -9.93 4.59
CA GLN A 39 -36.62 -9.35 5.48
C GLN A 39 -36.12 -9.22 6.93
N GLU A 40 -34.95 -9.78 7.26
CA GLU A 40 -34.37 -9.66 8.59
C GLU A 40 -33.88 -8.22 8.85
N GLU A 41 -34.13 -7.72 10.06
CA GLU A 41 -33.71 -6.36 10.46
C GLU A 41 -32.21 -6.12 10.25
N ASN A 42 -31.38 -7.14 10.47
CA ASN A 42 -29.94 -7.06 10.27
C ASN A 42 -29.57 -6.82 8.80
N TYR A 43 -30.25 -7.48 7.86
CA TYR A 43 -30.02 -7.28 6.44
C TYR A 43 -30.43 -5.85 6.04
N ILE A 44 -31.65 -5.44 6.43
CA ILE A 44 -32.19 -4.11 6.10
C ILE A 44 -31.30 -3.00 6.65
N TYR A 45 -30.86 -3.11 7.91
CA TYR A 45 -29.98 -2.13 8.53
C TYR A 45 -28.64 -2.02 7.79
N LYS A 46 -28.05 -3.16 7.44
CA LYS A 46 -26.77 -3.21 6.73
C LYS A 46 -26.88 -2.65 5.31
N GLU A 47 -27.95 -2.98 4.59
CA GLU A 47 -28.24 -2.44 3.27
C GLU A 47 -28.41 -0.91 3.32
N MET A 48 -29.22 -0.41 4.25
CA MET A 48 -29.40 1.03 4.48
C MET A 48 -28.08 1.74 4.82
N GLU A 49 -27.24 1.13 5.65
CA GLU A 49 -25.92 1.67 6.01
C GLU A 49 -25.01 1.75 4.78
N LEU A 50 -24.91 0.67 4.00
CA LEU A 50 -24.09 0.61 2.79
C LEU A 50 -24.55 1.61 1.72
N GLU A 51 -25.86 1.69 1.47
CA GLU A 51 -26.42 2.67 0.53
C GLU A 51 -26.16 4.11 1.00
N GLY A 52 -26.36 4.39 2.29
CA GLY A 52 -26.10 5.70 2.88
C GLY A 52 -24.61 6.09 2.78
N ASN A 53 -23.73 5.14 3.03
CA ASN A 53 -22.28 5.30 2.87
C ASN A 53 -21.89 5.57 1.42
N PHE A 54 -22.43 4.79 0.48
CA PHE A 54 -22.19 4.97 -0.95
C PHE A 54 -22.65 6.35 -1.42
N GLU A 55 -23.85 6.79 -1.04
CA GLU A 55 -24.38 8.11 -1.37
C GLU A 55 -23.54 9.25 -0.80
N HIS A 56 -23.11 9.12 0.45
CA HIS A 56 -22.22 10.11 1.08
C HIS A 56 -20.88 10.21 0.34
N LYS A 57 -20.28 9.07 -0.02
CA LYS A 57 -19.02 9.00 -0.77
C LYS A 57 -19.17 9.55 -2.19
N ALA A 58 -20.30 9.28 -2.86
CA ALA A 58 -20.62 9.85 -4.17
C ALA A 58 -20.66 11.40 -4.11
N LYS A 59 -21.36 11.97 -3.13
CA LYS A 59 -21.40 13.43 -2.92
C LYS A 59 -20.01 14.00 -2.61
N THR A 60 -19.21 13.24 -1.88
CA THR A 60 -17.84 13.63 -1.51
C THR A 60 -16.93 13.66 -2.74
N VAL A 61 -16.90 12.59 -3.53
CA VAL A 61 -16.05 12.53 -4.73
C VAL A 61 -16.46 13.58 -5.77
N TYR A 62 -17.76 13.82 -5.95
CA TYR A 62 -18.26 14.87 -6.83
C TYR A 62 -17.69 16.25 -6.47
N LYS A 63 -17.72 16.60 -5.18
CA LYS A 63 -17.12 17.86 -4.69
C LYS A 63 -15.61 17.89 -4.84
N LEU A 64 -14.92 16.76 -4.60
CA LEU A 64 -13.47 16.67 -4.76
C LEU A 64 -13.05 16.88 -6.22
N ILE A 65 -13.78 16.30 -7.18
CA ILE A 65 -13.51 16.46 -8.62
C ILE A 65 -13.76 17.91 -9.04
N ILE A 66 -14.89 18.53 -8.64
CA ILE A 66 -15.14 19.96 -8.90
C ILE A 66 -13.98 20.81 -8.39
N ALA A 67 -13.60 20.61 -7.12
CA ALA A 67 -12.52 21.38 -6.53
C ALA A 67 -11.22 21.17 -7.31
N TYR A 68 -10.89 19.92 -7.68
CA TYR A 68 -9.71 19.57 -8.47
C TYR A 68 -9.69 20.34 -9.80
N LEU A 69 -10.77 20.28 -10.57
CA LEU A 69 -10.88 20.96 -11.87
C LEU A 69 -10.80 22.50 -11.73
N GLU A 70 -11.40 23.07 -10.68
CA GLU A 70 -11.32 24.49 -10.36
C GLU A 70 -9.88 24.92 -10.05
N THR A 71 -9.17 24.18 -9.18
CA THR A 71 -7.78 24.50 -8.84
C THR A 71 -6.80 24.27 -9.98
N SER A 72 -7.11 23.34 -10.88
CA SER A 72 -6.36 23.07 -12.10
C SER A 72 -6.70 24.04 -13.25
N ASN A 73 -7.65 24.97 -13.03
CA ASN A 73 -8.12 25.95 -14.00
C ASN A 73 -8.65 25.33 -15.32
N LEU A 74 -9.29 24.15 -15.22
CA LEU A 74 -9.84 23.38 -16.34
C LEU A 74 -11.33 23.69 -16.54
N LYS A 75 -11.64 24.91 -16.99
CA LYS A 75 -13.01 25.47 -17.00
C LYS A 75 -13.99 24.69 -17.89
N GLU A 76 -13.58 24.30 -19.10
CA GLU A 76 -14.43 23.52 -20.01
C GLU A 76 -14.71 22.13 -19.42
N TYR A 77 -13.67 21.46 -18.91
CA TYR A 77 -13.80 20.17 -18.21
C TYR A 77 -14.73 20.24 -16.99
N LEU A 78 -14.67 21.34 -16.23
CA LEU A 78 -15.57 21.57 -15.11
C LEU A 78 -17.02 21.72 -15.56
N ALA A 79 -17.26 22.40 -16.67
CA ALA A 79 -18.60 22.56 -17.24
C ALA A 79 -19.14 21.22 -17.76
N ASP A 80 -18.31 20.45 -18.46
CA ASP A 80 -18.64 19.10 -18.93
C ASP A 80 -18.97 18.18 -17.76
N PHE A 81 -18.14 18.15 -16.72
CA PHE A 81 -18.38 17.37 -15.50
C PHE A 81 -19.73 17.72 -14.85
N LYS A 82 -20.00 19.01 -14.65
CA LYS A 82 -21.26 19.46 -14.02
C LYS A 82 -22.47 19.09 -14.87
N THR A 83 -22.36 19.13 -16.19
CA THR A 83 -23.43 18.74 -17.12
C THR A 83 -23.66 17.23 -17.10
N GLU A 84 -22.60 16.45 -17.28
CA GLU A 84 -22.68 14.98 -17.38
C GLU A 84 -23.20 14.34 -16.09
N PHE A 85 -22.82 14.89 -14.94
CA PHE A 85 -23.15 14.36 -13.62
C PHE A 85 -24.25 15.15 -12.90
N ALA A 86 -24.96 16.05 -13.60
CA ALA A 86 -26.01 16.91 -13.03
C ALA A 86 -27.12 16.12 -12.33
N THR A 87 -27.44 14.93 -12.84
CA THR A 87 -28.58 14.13 -12.38
C THR A 87 -28.24 13.19 -11.23
N LEU A 88 -26.95 12.96 -10.93
CA LEU A 88 -26.49 11.97 -9.93
C LEU A 88 -27.10 12.16 -8.54
N PHE A 89 -27.47 13.38 -8.18
CA PHE A 89 -28.02 13.73 -6.86
C PHE A 89 -29.41 14.35 -6.97
N THR A 90 -30.11 14.13 -8.08
CA THR A 90 -31.52 14.47 -8.20
C THR A 90 -32.37 13.48 -7.40
N ASP A 91 -33.66 13.79 -7.20
CA ASP A 91 -34.57 12.99 -6.37
C ASP A 91 -34.74 11.52 -6.85
N LYS A 92 -34.25 11.19 -8.05
CA LYS A 92 -34.19 9.82 -8.58
C LYS A 92 -32.95 9.09 -8.06
N ARG A 93 -33.05 8.58 -6.83
CA ARG A 93 -32.02 7.76 -6.17
C ARG A 93 -31.55 6.56 -7.01
N GLU A 94 -32.38 6.07 -7.93
CA GLU A 94 -32.11 4.91 -8.79
C GLU A 94 -30.90 5.07 -9.71
N ASP A 95 -30.63 6.27 -10.24
CA ASP A 95 -29.51 6.49 -11.17
C ASP A 95 -28.15 6.30 -10.49
N LEU A 96 -28.08 6.59 -9.18
CA LEU A 96 -26.86 6.51 -8.39
C LEU A 96 -26.38 5.07 -8.23
N PHE A 97 -27.31 4.13 -8.11
CA PHE A 97 -27.06 2.70 -7.87
C PHE A 97 -27.20 1.85 -9.15
N ASP A 98 -27.22 2.48 -10.35
CA ASP A 98 -27.32 1.74 -11.61
C ASP A 98 -26.15 0.75 -11.77
N LYS A 99 -26.50 -0.47 -12.19
CA LYS A 99 -25.61 -1.62 -12.23
C LYS A 99 -25.30 -2.05 -13.65
N GLY A 100 -24.06 -2.44 -13.88
CA GLY A 100 -23.59 -3.09 -15.10
C GLY A 100 -23.05 -4.48 -14.78
N LEU A 101 -22.98 -5.33 -15.80
CA LEU A 101 -22.39 -6.66 -15.71
C LEU A 101 -21.10 -6.68 -16.52
N ASP A 102 -20.00 -7.08 -15.91
CA ASP A 102 -18.75 -7.31 -16.65
C ASP A 102 -18.87 -8.63 -17.43
N ASN A 103 -18.75 -8.56 -18.75
CA ASN A 103 -18.92 -9.73 -19.62
C ASN A 103 -17.77 -10.75 -19.51
N GLY A 104 -16.64 -10.39 -18.89
CA GLY A 104 -15.48 -11.24 -18.70
C GLY A 104 -15.49 -11.97 -17.35
N SER A 105 -15.73 -11.25 -16.25
CA SER A 105 -15.76 -11.82 -14.89
C SER A 105 -17.15 -12.28 -14.46
N GLY A 106 -18.21 -11.76 -15.08
CA GLY A 106 -19.59 -11.96 -14.63
C GLY A 106 -19.94 -11.16 -13.37
N GLU A 107 -19.06 -10.28 -12.91
CA GLU A 107 -19.28 -9.49 -11.69
C GLU A 107 -20.12 -8.25 -11.98
N MET A 108 -20.99 -7.91 -11.02
CA MET A 108 -21.73 -6.66 -11.02
C MET A 108 -20.82 -5.50 -10.63
N TYR A 109 -20.95 -4.39 -11.36
CA TYR A 109 -20.23 -3.15 -11.06
C TYR A 109 -21.17 -1.94 -11.08
N SER A 110 -20.83 -0.90 -10.32
CA SER A 110 -21.61 0.34 -10.34
C SER A 110 -21.26 1.14 -11.58
N LYS A 111 -22.25 1.43 -12.43
CA LYS A 111 -22.07 2.30 -13.59
C LYS A 111 -21.71 3.72 -13.21
N THR A 112 -22.17 4.21 -12.06
CA THR A 112 -21.80 5.55 -11.55
C THR A 112 -20.30 5.66 -11.33
N VAL A 113 -19.72 4.74 -10.55
CA VAL A 113 -18.28 4.69 -10.30
C VAL A 113 -17.50 4.49 -11.60
N SER A 114 -17.98 3.62 -12.50
CA SER A 114 -17.36 3.42 -13.83
C SER A 114 -17.34 4.70 -14.68
N LYS A 115 -18.45 5.45 -14.73
CA LYS A 115 -18.52 6.75 -15.42
C LYS A 115 -17.55 7.76 -14.82
N LEU A 116 -17.46 7.84 -13.48
CA LEU A 116 -16.51 8.73 -12.79
C LEU A 116 -15.06 8.36 -13.14
N TRP A 117 -14.71 7.07 -13.16
CA TRP A 117 -13.40 6.62 -13.60
C TRP A 117 -13.12 6.96 -15.07
N HIS A 118 -14.09 6.75 -15.94
CA HIS A 118 -13.94 7.06 -17.36
C HIS A 118 -13.72 8.56 -17.59
N PHE A 119 -14.49 9.41 -16.90
CA PHE A 119 -14.31 10.86 -16.97
C PHE A 119 -12.91 11.29 -16.51
N LEU A 120 -12.37 10.63 -15.49
CA LEU A 120 -11.06 10.95 -14.93
C LEU A 120 -9.88 10.35 -15.72
N SER A 121 -10.12 9.41 -16.64
CA SER A 121 -9.07 8.65 -17.34
C SER A 121 -7.95 9.49 -18.00
N PRO A 122 -8.21 10.73 -18.46
CA PRO A 122 -7.15 11.58 -19.02
C PRO A 122 -6.13 12.08 -17.99
N PHE A 123 -6.43 11.99 -16.68
CA PHE A 123 -5.53 12.43 -15.62
C PHE A 123 -4.61 11.29 -15.15
N GLU A 124 -3.31 11.58 -15.01
CA GLU A 124 -2.28 10.60 -14.60
C GLU A 124 -2.63 9.86 -13.30
N PHE A 125 -3.16 10.58 -12.30
CA PHE A 125 -3.53 9.99 -11.00
C PHE A 125 -4.67 8.96 -11.09
N SER A 126 -5.48 9.00 -12.15
CA SER A 126 -6.57 8.05 -12.39
C SER A 126 -6.10 6.76 -13.07
N GLN A 127 -4.91 6.78 -13.67
CA GLN A 127 -4.34 5.66 -14.40
C GLN A 127 -3.59 4.68 -13.48
N GLN A 128 -3.32 5.08 -12.23
CA GLN A 128 -2.68 4.22 -11.24
C GLN A 128 -3.72 3.23 -10.69
N SER A 129 -3.71 2.00 -11.20
CA SER A 129 -4.81 1.06 -10.98
C SER A 129 -4.83 0.50 -9.55
N TYR A 130 -6.02 0.15 -9.04
CA TYR A 130 -6.14 -0.66 -7.82
C TYR A 130 -5.31 -1.94 -7.91
N ILE A 131 -5.18 -2.52 -9.11
CA ILE A 131 -4.34 -3.67 -9.34
C ILE A 131 -2.88 -3.33 -9.05
N ASP A 132 -2.35 -2.19 -9.47
CA ASP A 132 -0.97 -1.80 -9.13
C ASP A 132 -0.81 -1.56 -7.63
N LYS A 133 -1.81 -0.96 -6.98
CA LYS A 133 -1.80 -0.77 -5.51
C LYS A 133 -1.90 -2.10 -4.75
N LEU A 134 -2.77 -3.02 -5.21
CA LEU A 134 -2.99 -4.34 -4.63
C LEU A 134 -1.78 -5.24 -4.87
N LEU A 135 -1.21 -5.23 -6.07
CA LEU A 135 0.02 -5.93 -6.42
C LEU A 135 1.18 -5.38 -5.59
N LYS A 136 1.28 -4.06 -5.40
CA LYS A 136 2.27 -3.46 -4.50
C LYS A 136 2.07 -3.92 -3.05
N GLN A 137 0.86 -3.90 -2.52
CA GLN A 137 0.55 -4.40 -1.17
C GLN A 137 0.83 -5.90 -1.00
N THR A 138 0.48 -6.69 -2.01
CA THR A 138 0.74 -8.14 -2.06
C THR A 138 2.24 -8.41 -2.16
N GLY A 139 2.96 -7.65 -2.98
CA GLY A 139 4.41 -7.68 -3.09
C GLY A 139 5.09 -7.34 -1.77
N VAL A 140 4.63 -6.31 -1.04
CA VAL A 140 5.10 -6.03 0.32
C VAL A 140 4.87 -7.22 1.24
N THR A 141 3.70 -7.87 1.17
CA THR A 141 3.41 -9.08 1.96
C THR A 141 4.35 -10.24 1.63
N TYR A 142 4.64 -10.48 0.34
CA TYR A 142 5.59 -11.50 -0.09
C TYR A 142 7.02 -11.17 0.35
N LEU A 143 7.44 -9.91 0.24
CA LEU A 143 8.73 -9.47 0.76
C LEU A 143 8.83 -9.73 2.25
N GLU A 144 7.84 -9.34 3.06
CA GLU A 144 7.85 -9.59 4.50
C GLU A 144 7.97 -11.09 4.83
N ARG A 145 7.28 -11.95 4.07
CA ARG A 145 7.42 -13.41 4.22
C ARG A 145 8.83 -13.87 3.90
N ILE A 146 9.46 -13.35 2.84
CA ILE A 146 10.85 -13.69 2.48
C ILE A 146 11.80 -13.25 3.61
N LEU A 147 11.70 -12.00 4.06
CA LEU A 147 12.57 -11.44 5.11
C LEU A 147 12.40 -12.14 6.46
N ARG A 148 11.17 -12.54 6.81
CA ARG A 148 10.89 -13.33 8.03
C ARG A 148 11.42 -14.75 7.94
N ASN A 149 11.55 -15.29 6.73
CA ASN A 149 12.10 -16.62 6.48
C ASN A 149 13.59 -16.61 6.14
N THR A 150 14.31 -15.50 6.37
CA THR A 150 15.76 -15.43 6.15
C THR A 150 16.51 -16.59 6.77
N GLN A 151 16.14 -17.05 7.98
CA GLN A 151 16.80 -18.22 8.58
C GLN A 151 16.66 -19.49 7.73
N VAL A 152 15.47 -19.72 7.18
CA VAL A 152 15.21 -20.87 6.31
C VAL A 152 16.04 -20.74 5.04
N ILE A 153 16.07 -19.55 4.43
CA ILE A 153 16.87 -19.29 3.23
C ILE A 153 18.36 -19.56 3.47
N ILE A 154 18.90 -19.11 4.61
CA ILE A 154 20.30 -19.34 5.00
C ILE A 154 20.59 -20.84 5.13
N ASN A 155 19.70 -21.59 5.78
CA ASN A 155 19.85 -23.04 5.95
C ASN A 155 19.83 -23.77 4.60
N GLU A 156 18.85 -23.47 3.74
CA GLU A 156 18.68 -24.12 2.43
C GLU A 156 19.82 -23.78 1.46
N THR A 157 20.41 -22.59 1.59
CA THR A 157 21.58 -22.18 0.81
C THR A 157 22.91 -22.70 1.39
N ASN A 158 22.88 -23.45 2.49
CA ASN A 158 24.05 -23.95 3.21
C ASN A 158 25.08 -22.86 3.56
N VAL A 159 24.63 -21.61 3.71
CA VAL A 159 25.49 -20.50 4.13
C VAL A 159 25.64 -20.55 5.64
N LYS A 160 26.87 -20.33 6.12
CA LYS A 160 27.21 -20.20 7.54
C LYS A 160 27.60 -18.76 7.83
N PRO A 161 26.65 -17.88 8.19
CA PRO A 161 26.90 -16.45 8.17
C PRO A 161 27.84 -16.06 9.31
N THR A 162 28.87 -15.30 8.97
CA THR A 162 29.81 -14.65 9.91
C THR A 162 29.81 -13.14 9.75
N SER A 163 29.07 -12.64 8.76
CA SER A 163 29.00 -11.23 8.37
C SER A 163 27.64 -10.91 7.75
N GLU A 164 27.30 -9.63 7.77
CA GLU A 164 26.08 -9.08 7.18
C GLU A 164 25.95 -9.35 5.67
N PRO A 165 27.01 -9.19 4.85
CA PRO A 165 26.95 -9.55 3.43
C PRO A 165 26.62 -11.01 3.13
N GLN A 166 27.06 -11.93 3.98
CA GLN A 166 26.70 -13.34 3.79
C GLN A 166 25.21 -13.58 4.04
N VAL A 167 24.61 -12.84 4.97
CA VAL A 167 23.17 -12.91 5.24
C VAL A 167 22.38 -12.31 4.09
N TYR A 168 22.63 -11.04 3.75
CA TYR A 168 21.78 -10.36 2.77
C TYR A 168 21.95 -10.94 1.38
N ASN A 169 23.12 -11.46 0.99
CA ASN A 169 23.28 -12.04 -0.35
C ASN A 169 22.43 -13.31 -0.54
N ALA A 170 22.28 -14.13 0.51
CA ALA A 170 21.39 -15.30 0.48
C ALA A 170 19.93 -14.87 0.32
N ALA A 171 19.47 -13.89 1.11
CA ALA A 171 18.12 -13.36 0.98
C ALA A 171 17.89 -12.65 -0.37
N LYS A 172 18.85 -11.85 -0.83
CA LYS A 172 18.81 -11.08 -2.09
C LYS A 172 18.65 -11.99 -3.30
N PHE A 173 19.22 -13.20 -3.27
CA PHE A 173 18.99 -14.20 -4.32
C PHE A 173 17.49 -14.52 -4.46
N VAL A 174 16.81 -14.83 -3.36
CA VAL A 174 15.38 -15.15 -3.34
C VAL A 174 14.54 -13.92 -3.70
N VAL A 175 14.87 -12.75 -3.13
CA VAL A 175 14.16 -11.50 -3.43
C VAL A 175 14.21 -11.19 -4.93
N LYS A 176 15.37 -11.34 -5.58
CA LYS A 176 15.51 -11.12 -7.03
C LYS A 176 14.69 -12.08 -7.89
N SER A 177 14.44 -13.30 -7.41
CA SER A 177 13.57 -14.26 -8.11
C SER A 177 12.10 -13.86 -8.08
N VAL A 178 11.68 -13.10 -7.07
CA VAL A 178 10.30 -12.65 -6.87
C VAL A 178 10.10 -11.23 -7.42
N PHE A 179 11.10 -10.37 -7.28
CA PHE A 179 11.09 -8.97 -7.71
C PHE A 179 12.29 -8.70 -8.64
N PRO A 180 12.15 -8.93 -9.96
CA PRO A 180 13.23 -8.72 -10.92
C PRO A 180 13.77 -7.28 -10.93
N SER A 181 12.95 -6.30 -10.57
CA SER A 181 13.36 -4.88 -10.42
C SER A 181 14.47 -4.66 -9.39
N ALA A 182 14.71 -5.62 -8.48
CA ALA A 182 15.82 -5.58 -7.53
C ALA A 182 17.21 -5.83 -8.18
N LEU A 183 17.26 -6.12 -9.48
CA LEU A 183 18.51 -6.29 -10.25
C LEU A 183 19.14 -4.96 -10.67
N GLU A 184 18.33 -3.95 -10.99
CA GLU A 184 18.74 -2.67 -11.55
C GLU A 184 18.24 -1.51 -10.67
N PRO A 185 18.81 -1.29 -9.48
CA PRO A 185 18.38 -0.20 -8.61
C PRO A 185 18.64 1.14 -9.30
N THR A 186 17.57 1.90 -9.54
CA THR A 186 17.58 3.12 -10.37
C THR A 186 18.38 4.28 -9.79
N SER A 187 18.69 4.27 -8.50
CA SER A 187 19.62 5.23 -7.85
C SER A 187 19.72 4.91 -6.36
N GLY A 188 20.91 5.01 -5.77
CA GLY A 188 21.08 5.04 -4.31
C GLY A 188 20.60 6.36 -3.71
N PHE A 189 20.52 6.46 -2.39
CA PHE A 189 20.12 7.70 -1.72
C PHE A 189 21.32 8.66 -1.67
N PHE A 190 21.39 9.58 -2.62
CA PHE A 190 22.46 10.57 -2.71
C PHE A 190 22.14 11.78 -1.83
N LYS A 191 22.83 11.92 -0.69
CA LYS A 191 22.85 13.18 0.08
C LYS A 191 24.20 13.85 -0.08
N SER A 192 24.23 15.18 -0.02
CA SER A 192 25.42 16.03 -0.19
C SER A 192 26.60 15.68 0.73
N PHE A 193 26.35 14.94 1.82
CA PHE A 193 27.36 14.55 2.82
C PHE A 193 27.66 13.03 2.85
N LYS A 194 26.73 12.15 2.47
CA LYS A 194 26.87 10.69 2.55
C LYS A 194 25.94 10.01 1.55
N ASN A 195 26.45 9.04 0.82
CA ASN A 195 25.63 8.14 0.01
C ASN A 195 25.15 6.98 0.90
N TYR A 196 23.84 6.75 0.92
CA TYR A 196 23.26 5.61 1.62
C TYR A 196 22.86 4.56 0.58
N ASN A 197 23.44 3.37 0.69
CA ASN A 197 23.22 2.26 -0.22
C ASN A 197 22.61 1.10 0.56
N PRO A 198 21.27 0.96 0.60
CA PRO A 198 20.64 -0.22 1.18
C PRO A 198 21.13 -1.50 0.52
N ASP A 199 21.12 -2.59 1.29
CA ASP A 199 21.55 -3.91 0.79
C ASP A 199 20.67 -4.40 -0.36
N ILE A 200 19.37 -4.13 -0.27
CA ILE A 200 18.37 -4.49 -1.27
C ILE A 200 17.44 -3.30 -1.52
N LEU A 201 17.27 -2.95 -2.79
CA LEU A 201 16.34 -1.94 -3.27
C LEU A 201 15.34 -2.62 -4.19
N ILE A 202 14.06 -2.34 -4.02
CA ILE A 202 12.96 -2.95 -4.78
C ILE A 202 12.05 -1.83 -5.31
N PRO A 203 12.39 -1.23 -6.46
CA PRO A 203 11.66 -0.11 -7.03
C PRO A 203 10.18 -0.42 -7.28
N GLU A 204 9.85 -1.62 -7.74
CA GLU A 204 8.46 -2.00 -8.07
C GLU A 204 7.47 -1.84 -6.90
N ILE A 205 7.94 -1.97 -5.66
CA ILE A 205 7.12 -1.80 -4.46
C ILE A 205 7.61 -0.65 -3.57
N HIS A 206 8.41 0.27 -4.10
CA HIS A 206 9.00 1.42 -3.39
C HIS A 206 9.60 1.03 -2.02
N THR A 207 10.32 -0.09 -1.96
CA THR A 207 10.82 -0.63 -0.70
C THR A 207 12.34 -0.78 -0.69
N ALA A 208 12.97 -0.43 0.44
CA ALA A 208 14.37 -0.66 0.71
C ALA A 208 14.56 -1.57 1.93
N VAL A 209 15.58 -2.42 1.91
CA VAL A 209 15.91 -3.34 3.00
C VAL A 209 17.37 -3.18 3.39
N GLU A 210 17.59 -3.03 4.68
CA GLU A 210 18.88 -3.04 5.36
C GLU A 210 18.98 -4.30 6.22
N TYR A 211 20.06 -5.06 6.10
CA TYR A 211 20.37 -6.20 6.94
C TYR A 211 21.43 -5.82 7.95
N LYS A 212 21.27 -6.27 9.19
CA LYS A 212 22.31 -6.22 10.21
C LYS A 212 22.60 -7.63 10.75
N TYR A 213 23.87 -7.92 10.99
CA TYR A 213 24.31 -9.19 11.61
C TYR A 213 24.89 -8.96 13.01
N ALA A 214 24.43 -9.74 13.99
CA ALA A 214 24.96 -9.70 15.34
C ALA A 214 25.22 -11.10 15.93
N ASP A 215 26.45 -11.31 16.39
CA ASP A 215 26.89 -12.52 17.10
C ASP A 215 26.91 -12.34 18.63
N THR A 216 26.60 -11.14 19.11
CA THR A 216 26.54 -10.80 20.52
C THR A 216 25.44 -9.78 20.77
N LYS A 217 24.92 -9.76 22.00
CA LYS A 217 23.99 -8.73 22.48
C LYS A 217 24.54 -7.30 22.36
N THR A 218 25.83 -7.11 22.57
CA THR A 218 26.49 -5.79 22.42
C THR A 218 26.49 -5.34 20.98
N LYS A 219 26.81 -6.24 20.04
CA LYS A 219 26.76 -5.95 18.61
C LYS A 219 25.34 -5.65 18.14
N LEU A 220 24.34 -6.40 18.63
CA LEU A 220 22.92 -6.13 18.32
C LEU A 220 22.52 -4.69 18.68
N LYS A 221 22.88 -4.21 19.88
CA LYS A 221 22.62 -2.81 20.29
C LYS A 221 23.27 -1.81 19.34
N ALA A 222 24.57 -1.98 19.09
CA ALA A 222 25.32 -1.09 18.20
C ALA A 222 24.73 -1.04 16.78
N GLN A 223 24.23 -2.18 16.29
CA GLN A 223 23.58 -2.27 14.99
C GLN A 223 22.24 -1.52 14.97
N ILE A 224 21.42 -1.62 16.02
CA ILE A 224 20.17 -0.86 16.13
C ILE A 224 20.46 0.65 16.15
N ASP A 225 21.45 1.09 16.94
CA ASP A 225 21.86 2.50 17.01
C ASP A 225 22.31 3.03 15.64
N GLN A 226 23.03 2.20 14.87
CA GLN A 226 23.45 2.53 13.51
C GLN A 226 22.23 2.74 12.59
N VAL A 227 21.24 1.85 12.63
CA VAL A 227 20.02 1.98 11.82
C VAL A 227 19.25 3.24 12.21
N VAL A 228 19.13 3.57 13.51
CA VAL A 228 18.52 4.84 13.96
C VAL A 228 19.24 6.03 13.34
N ALA A 229 20.57 6.05 13.38
CA ALA A 229 21.35 7.15 12.80
C ALA A 229 21.12 7.27 11.28
N ASP A 230 21.05 6.14 10.57
CA ASP A 230 20.86 6.11 9.12
C ASP A 230 19.44 6.50 8.69
N THR A 231 18.40 6.34 9.53
CA THR A 231 17.02 6.76 9.18
C THR A 231 16.88 8.22 8.76
N LYS A 232 17.69 9.11 9.35
CA LYS A 232 17.76 10.53 8.96
C LYS A 232 18.27 10.70 7.53
N GLY A 233 19.11 9.77 7.07
CA GLY A 233 19.64 9.67 5.72
C GLY A 233 18.61 9.28 4.67
N TYR A 234 17.60 8.51 5.04
CA TYR A 234 16.60 7.96 4.11
C TYR A 234 15.35 8.83 3.90
N THR A 235 15.34 10.05 4.43
CA THR A 235 14.26 11.02 4.23
C THR A 235 14.39 11.79 2.90
N GLY A 236 13.26 11.94 2.19
CA GLY A 236 13.12 12.83 1.03
C GLY A 236 13.25 12.19 -0.35
N ASP A 237 13.44 10.87 -0.43
CA ASP A 237 13.41 10.13 -1.70
C ASP A 237 11.96 9.78 -2.06
N THR A 238 11.54 10.09 -3.30
CA THR A 238 10.19 9.81 -3.80
C THR A 238 10.02 8.40 -4.32
N ASN A 239 11.11 7.65 -4.52
CA ASN A 239 11.10 6.31 -5.11
C ASN A 239 11.00 5.20 -4.06
N TYR A 240 11.25 5.51 -2.78
CA TYR A 240 11.21 4.55 -1.69
C TYR A 240 10.40 5.09 -0.51
N GLU A 241 9.34 4.37 -0.18
CA GLU A 241 8.34 4.75 0.82
C GLU A 241 8.42 3.86 2.06
N ILE A 242 8.82 2.60 1.91
CA ILE A 242 8.83 1.59 2.98
C ILE A 242 10.26 1.10 3.22
N PHE A 243 10.65 0.95 4.48
CA PHE A 243 11.99 0.55 4.89
C PHE A 243 11.94 -0.62 5.87
N TYR A 244 12.75 -1.65 5.62
CA TYR A 244 12.93 -2.77 6.54
C TYR A 244 14.34 -2.80 7.09
N ALA A 245 14.46 -3.05 8.39
CA ALA A 245 15.72 -3.38 9.04
C ALA A 245 15.66 -4.81 9.57
N VAL A 246 16.42 -5.72 8.97
CA VAL A 246 16.43 -7.15 9.32
C VAL A 246 17.65 -7.46 10.15
N PHE A 247 17.45 -7.82 11.42
CA PHE A 247 18.50 -8.18 12.35
C PHE A 247 18.62 -9.70 12.43
N TYR A 248 19.66 -10.25 11.80
CA TYR A 248 20.02 -11.66 11.93
C TYR A 248 20.96 -11.84 13.13
N VAL A 249 20.51 -12.61 14.11
CA VAL A 249 21.29 -12.95 15.31
C VAL A 249 21.63 -14.43 15.35
N ILE A 250 22.81 -14.80 15.87
CA ILE A 250 23.22 -16.22 15.94
C ILE A 250 22.66 -16.98 17.16
N ASP A 251 22.01 -16.26 18.07
CA ASP A 251 21.40 -16.77 19.29
C ASP A 251 20.30 -15.82 19.74
N ASP A 252 19.36 -16.31 20.54
CA ASP A 252 18.27 -15.49 21.06
C ASP A 252 18.74 -14.64 22.23
N PHE A 253 19.20 -13.42 21.93
CA PHE A 253 19.68 -12.50 22.95
C PHE A 253 18.55 -11.84 23.74
N TRP A 254 17.41 -11.56 23.09
CA TRP A 254 16.35 -10.67 23.61
C TRP A 254 14.95 -11.27 23.58
N GLY A 255 14.65 -12.19 22.67
CA GLY A 255 13.29 -12.56 22.31
C GLY A 255 12.60 -11.47 21.48
N ILE A 256 11.55 -11.86 20.77
CA ILE A 256 10.78 -10.97 19.88
C ILE A 256 10.13 -9.83 20.68
N ASP A 257 9.48 -10.12 21.81
CA ASP A 257 8.73 -9.10 22.60
C ASP A 257 9.64 -7.95 23.07
N LYS A 258 10.85 -8.29 23.53
CA LYS A 258 11.82 -7.30 23.95
C LYS A 258 12.37 -6.50 22.78
N PHE A 259 12.65 -7.16 21.66
CA PHE A 259 13.06 -6.47 20.44
C PHE A 259 12.00 -5.48 19.98
N GLU A 260 10.72 -5.86 19.97
CA GLU A 260 9.61 -4.98 19.60
C GLU A 260 9.44 -3.80 20.57
N THR A 261 9.66 -4.04 21.87
CA THR A 261 9.64 -2.97 22.88
C THR A 261 10.75 -1.95 22.61
N VAL A 262 11.99 -2.41 22.41
CA VAL A 262 13.13 -1.54 22.09
C VAL A 262 12.91 -0.82 20.76
N TRP A 263 12.38 -1.52 19.74
CA TRP A 263 12.08 -0.92 18.44
C TRP A 263 11.09 0.26 18.56
N LYS A 264 10.07 0.13 19.42
CA LYS A 264 9.12 1.21 19.71
C LYS A 264 9.77 2.37 20.48
N GLU A 265 10.62 2.06 21.46
CA GLU A 265 11.36 3.07 22.26
C GLU A 265 12.34 3.91 21.42
N MET A 266 12.86 3.36 20.33
CA MET A 266 13.79 4.07 19.44
C MET A 266 13.11 5.07 18.48
N GLU A 267 11.78 5.18 18.53
CA GLU A 267 10.98 6.16 17.77
C GLU A 267 11.30 6.20 16.26
N PHE A 268 11.50 5.02 15.65
CA PHE A 268 11.66 4.92 14.21
C PHE A 268 10.48 5.56 13.45
N PRO A 269 10.73 6.18 12.28
CA PRO A 269 9.63 6.71 11.45
C PRO A 269 8.59 5.62 11.14
N LYS A 270 7.32 6.00 10.99
CA LYS A 270 6.21 5.04 10.82
C LYS A 270 6.35 4.09 9.62
N ASN A 271 7.15 4.47 8.64
CA ASN A 271 7.43 3.69 7.45
C ASN A 271 8.65 2.76 7.58
N TRP A 272 9.24 2.64 8.77
CA TRP A 272 10.31 1.70 9.10
C TRP A 272 9.79 0.52 9.91
N LYS A 273 10.20 -0.69 9.54
CA LYS A 273 9.83 -1.92 10.24
C LYS A 273 11.06 -2.78 10.55
N GLY A 274 11.23 -3.08 11.84
CA GLY A 274 12.26 -3.97 12.35
C GLY A 274 11.82 -5.43 12.27
N ILE A 275 12.72 -6.32 11.84
CA ILE A 275 12.51 -7.76 11.82
C ILE A 275 13.66 -8.42 12.58
N TYR A 276 13.33 -9.21 13.59
CA TYR A 276 14.31 -9.96 14.40
C TYR A 276 14.31 -11.43 13.99
N ILE A 277 15.44 -11.94 13.51
CA ILE A 277 15.61 -13.31 13.02
C ILE A 277 16.64 -14.02 13.87
N ILE A 278 16.21 -15.08 14.54
CA ILE A 278 17.09 -15.97 15.30
C ILE A 278 17.61 -17.04 14.37
N GLY A 279 18.92 -17.10 14.25
CA GLY A 279 19.63 -18.01 13.39
C GLY A 279 20.73 -18.78 14.07
N LYS A 280 21.56 -19.41 13.24
CA LYS A 280 22.71 -20.20 13.67
C LYS A 280 23.94 -19.85 12.84
N LYS A 281 25.10 -20.18 13.39
CA LYS A 281 26.37 -20.21 12.65
C LYS A 281 26.46 -21.43 11.76
#